data_AF-A0A845BQI3-F1
#
_entry.id   AF-A0A845BQI3-F1
#
_cell.length_a   1.000
_cell.length_b   1.000
_cell.length_c   1.000
_cell.angle_alpha   90.00
_cell.angle_beta   90.00
_cell.angle_gamma   90.00
#
_symmetry.space_group_name_H-M   'P 1'
#
loop_
_entity.id
_entity.type
_entity.pdbx_description
1 polymer ?
#
loop_
_entity_poly.entity_id
_entity_poly.type
_entity_poly.pdbx_seq_one_letter_code
_entity_poly.pdbx_strand_id
1 'polypeptide(L)'
;MHRRAWLGMGWVLGLAACAAQPAAPEAMSPAMPAAAPGRASGQPERDRAAELACIRRGREAEVMQPWLGANNPRAAVIGARVRNDCLEGYRRGAGLPGP
;
A
#
# COMPACT_ATOMS: atom_id res chain seq x y z
N MET A 1 -17.73 4.81 64.74
CA MET A 1 -16.73 5.53 65.56
C MET A 1 -15.41 5.55 64.79
N HIS A 2 -15.05 6.70 64.21
CA HIS A 2 -13.87 6.89 63.37
C HIS A 2 -12.57 7.07 64.18
N ARG A 3 -11.45 6.49 63.69
CA ARG A 3 -10.07 6.98 63.87
C ARG A 3 -9.26 6.56 62.61
N ARG A 4 -8.93 7.46 61.67
CA ARG A 4 -7.70 8.31 61.57
C ARG A 4 -6.40 7.48 61.78
N ALA A 5 -5.36 7.51 60.96
CA ALA A 5 -4.96 8.43 59.89
C ALA A 5 -3.63 7.97 59.22
N TRP A 6 -3.18 8.77 58.25
CA TRP A 6 -1.81 9.02 57.75
C TRP A 6 -1.29 8.28 56.49
N LEU A 7 -1.33 9.06 55.41
CA LEU A 7 -0.31 9.32 54.37
C LEU A 7 1.08 8.68 54.52
N GLY A 8 1.57 8.13 53.40
CA GLY A 8 3.00 7.86 53.12
C GLY A 8 3.12 7.01 51.85
N MET A 9 3.24 7.58 50.65
CA MET A 9 4.49 7.97 49.98
C MET A 9 5.28 6.79 49.38
N GLY A 10 5.49 6.82 48.05
CA GLY A 10 6.46 6.00 47.30
C GLY A 10 5.88 4.68 46.75
N TRP A 11 5.80 4.36 45.45
CA TRP A 11 6.91 4.21 44.47
C TRP A 11 8.09 3.50 45.17
N VAL A 12 8.48 2.26 44.84
CA VAL A 12 8.83 1.68 43.54
C VAL A 12 9.06 0.15 43.76
N LEU A 13 9.09 -0.63 42.67
CA LEU A 13 9.69 -1.97 42.50
C LEU A 13 8.90 -3.11 43.16
N GLY A 14 8.44 -4.13 42.44
CA GLY A 14 9.18 -4.87 41.42
C GLY A 14 9.69 -6.18 42.06
N LEU A 15 9.29 -7.31 41.47
CA LEU A 15 9.69 -8.69 41.76
C LEU A 15 8.87 -9.42 42.84
N ALA A 16 7.94 -10.28 42.41
CA ALA A 16 8.05 -11.73 42.62
C ALA A 16 6.83 -12.43 42.01
N ALA A 17 7.12 -13.44 41.19
CA ALA A 17 6.18 -14.28 40.49
C ALA A 17 5.23 -15.02 41.45
N CYS A 18 3.98 -15.20 41.02
CA CYS A 18 3.22 -16.38 41.43
C CYS A 18 2.33 -16.84 40.27
N ALA A 19 2.42 -18.14 40.01
CA ALA A 19 1.88 -18.85 38.88
C ALA A 19 0.36 -18.76 38.76
N ALA A 20 -0.12 -18.60 37.54
CA ALA A 20 -1.35 -19.25 37.06
C ALA A 20 -1.38 -19.14 35.53
N GLN A 21 -1.08 -20.23 34.84
CA GLN A 21 -1.40 -20.37 33.42
C GLN A 21 -2.91 -20.62 33.35
N PRO A 22 -3.74 -19.76 32.74
CA PRO A 22 -5.05 -20.22 32.30
C PRO A 22 -4.81 -21.07 31.04
N ALA A 23 -5.21 -22.34 31.09
CA ALA A 23 -5.26 -23.20 29.92
C ALA A 23 -6.02 -22.47 28.80
N ALA A 24 -5.31 -22.06 27.75
CA ALA A 24 -5.93 -21.44 26.59
C ALA A 24 -6.77 -22.51 25.88
N PRO A 25 -8.07 -22.25 25.60
CA PRO A 25 -8.83 -23.13 24.73
C PRO A 25 -8.19 -23.11 23.34
N GLU A 26 -8.07 -24.29 22.74
CA GLU A 26 -7.54 -24.53 21.40
C GLU A 26 -8.02 -23.45 20.42
N ALA A 27 -7.10 -22.56 20.04
CA ALA A 27 -7.36 -21.56 19.03
C ALA A 27 -7.59 -22.30 17.71
N MET A 28 -8.85 -22.39 17.32
CA MET A 28 -9.33 -22.85 16.02
C MET A 28 -8.43 -22.31 14.91
N SER A 29 -8.04 -23.21 14.00
CA SER A 29 -7.25 -22.93 12.80
C SER A 29 -7.63 -21.57 12.17
N PRO A 30 -6.65 -20.77 11.71
CA PRO A 30 -6.98 -19.56 10.98
C PRO A 30 -7.80 -19.96 9.77
N ALA A 31 -9.07 -19.54 9.76
CA ALA A 31 -9.93 -19.66 8.61
C ALA A 31 -9.18 -19.05 7.43
N MET A 32 -8.79 -19.89 6.46
CA MET A 32 -8.31 -19.45 5.16
C MET A 32 -9.25 -18.34 4.67
N PRO A 33 -8.74 -17.16 4.27
CA PRO A 33 -9.62 -16.15 3.72
C PRO A 33 -10.32 -16.77 2.52
N ALA A 34 -11.66 -16.84 2.60
CA ALA A 34 -12.50 -17.28 1.50
C ALA A 34 -12.04 -16.55 0.25
N ALA A 35 -11.60 -17.32 -0.76
CA ALA A 35 -11.10 -16.76 -2.00
C ALA A 35 -12.17 -15.81 -2.56
N ALA A 36 -11.88 -14.51 -2.52
CA ALA A 36 -12.68 -13.51 -3.19
C ALA A 36 -12.81 -13.93 -4.67
N PRO A 37 -13.98 -13.74 -5.31
CA PRO A 37 -14.20 -14.20 -6.66
C PRO A 37 -13.13 -13.65 -7.62
N GLY A 38 -12.20 -14.56 -7.98
CA GLY A 38 -11.47 -14.66 -9.24
C GLY A 38 -10.88 -13.39 -9.85
N ARG A 39 -9.95 -12.71 -9.18
CA ARG A 39 -8.89 -12.04 -9.95
C ARG A 39 -7.93 -13.13 -10.39
N ALA A 40 -7.86 -13.43 -11.69
CA ALA A 40 -6.96 -14.43 -12.22
C ALA A 40 -5.55 -14.23 -11.63
N SER A 41 -4.92 -15.30 -11.15
CA SER A 41 -3.53 -15.23 -10.69
C SER A 41 -2.68 -14.59 -11.79
N GLY A 42 -1.99 -13.50 -11.46
CA GLY A 42 -1.22 -12.70 -12.43
C GLY A 42 -1.95 -11.51 -13.07
N GLN A 43 -3.23 -11.27 -12.80
CA GLN A 43 -3.85 -9.98 -13.14
C GLN A 43 -3.19 -8.79 -12.43
N PRO A 44 -2.91 -8.81 -11.10
CA PRO A 44 -2.26 -7.66 -10.45
C PRO A 44 -0.83 -7.40 -10.97
N GLU A 45 -0.12 -8.44 -11.38
CA GLU A 45 1.20 -8.31 -11.99
C GLU A 45 1.12 -7.70 -13.39
N ARG A 46 0.16 -8.13 -14.21
CA ARG A 46 -0.13 -7.54 -15.52
C ARG A 46 -0.55 -6.08 -15.39
N ASP A 47 -1.41 -5.75 -14.43
CA ASP A 47 -1.84 -4.38 -14.14
C ASP A 47 -0.64 -3.49 -13.77
N ARG A 48 0.27 -4.00 -12.93
CA ARG A 48 1.50 -3.29 -12.55
C ARG A 48 2.48 -3.13 -13.72
N ALA A 49 2.67 -4.17 -14.53
CA ALA A 49 3.50 -4.11 -15.72
C ALA A 49 2.97 -3.08 -16.72
N ALA A 50 1.65 -3.04 -16.90
CA ALA A 50 0.97 -2.05 -17.73
C ALA A 50 1.15 -0.63 -17.21
N GLU A 51 1.00 -0.42 -15.91
CA GLU A 51 1.23 0.88 -15.27
C GLU A 51 2.67 1.38 -15.52
N LEU A 52 3.67 0.52 -15.28
CA LEU A 52 5.07 0.87 -15.49
C LEU A 52 5.39 1.17 -16.96
N ALA A 53 4.80 0.42 -17.90
CA ALA A 53 4.94 0.68 -19.33
C ALA A 53 4.34 2.06 -19.71
N CYS A 54 3.14 2.39 -19.22
CA CYS A 54 2.52 3.68 -19.48
C CYS A 54 3.27 4.85 -18.82
N ILE A 55 3.86 4.67 -17.64
CA ILE A 55 4.73 5.67 -17.00
C ILE A 55 5.97 5.94 -17.86
N ARG A 56 6.62 4.89 -18.37
CA ARG A 56 7.79 5.01 -19.25
C ARG A 56 7.44 5.82 -20.50
N ARG A 57 6.35 5.48 -21.17
CA ARG A 57 5.88 6.18 -22.37
C ARG A 57 5.57 7.65 -22.10
N GLY A 58 4.96 7.96 -20.96
CA GLY A 58 4.77 9.34 -20.51
C GLY A 58 6.08 10.10 -20.38
N ARG A 59 7.09 9.51 -19.72
CA ARG A 59 8.42 10.12 -19.58
C ARG A 59 9.13 10.30 -20.93
N GLU A 60 9.03 9.34 -21.83
CA GLU A 60 9.59 9.47 -23.19
C GLU A 60 8.93 10.65 -23.91
N ALA A 61 7.61 10.78 -23.81
CA ALA A 61 6.90 11.92 -24.39
C ALA A 61 7.36 13.27 -23.79
N GLU A 62 7.69 13.34 -22.50
CA GLU A 62 8.26 14.54 -21.85
C GLU A 62 9.65 14.88 -22.42
N VAL A 63 10.53 13.88 -22.53
CA VAL A 63 11.91 14.04 -23.06
C VAL A 63 11.90 14.47 -24.52
N MET A 64 10.90 14.01 -25.28
CA MET A 64 10.72 14.36 -26.69
C MET A 64 10.22 15.80 -26.92
N GLN A 65 10.11 16.64 -25.89
CA GLN A 65 9.73 18.06 -26.01
C GLN A 65 10.91 19.04 -25.80
N PRO A 66 12.04 18.94 -26.53
CA PRO A 66 13.20 19.78 -26.28
C PRO A 66 12.93 21.28 -26.50
N TRP A 67 11.98 21.62 -27.37
CA TRP A 67 11.61 23.02 -27.67
C TRP A 67 10.87 23.71 -26.52
N LEU A 68 10.39 22.96 -25.52
CA LEU A 68 9.78 23.55 -24.33
C LEU A 68 10.86 24.01 -23.32
N GLY A 69 12.12 23.59 -23.49
CA GLY A 69 13.19 23.86 -22.53
C GLY A 69 13.15 22.90 -21.32
N ALA A 70 14.30 22.79 -20.64
CA ALA A 70 14.44 21.93 -19.48
C ALA A 70 13.47 22.34 -18.34
N ASN A 71 12.91 21.36 -17.64
CA ASN A 71 11.98 21.56 -16.52
C ASN A 71 10.72 22.36 -16.87
N ASN A 72 10.25 22.33 -18.12
CA ASN A 72 9.02 23.01 -18.49
C ASN A 72 7.77 22.24 -18.00
N PRO A 73 6.88 22.86 -17.21
CA PRO A 73 5.67 22.20 -16.72
C PRO A 73 4.74 21.73 -17.84
N ARG A 74 4.78 22.36 -19.02
CA ARG A 74 4.00 21.95 -20.20
C ARG A 74 4.49 20.60 -20.75
N ALA A 75 5.78 20.28 -20.65
CA ALA A 75 6.29 18.97 -21.02
C ALA A 75 5.70 17.89 -20.10
N ALA A 76 5.68 18.14 -18.79
CA ALA A 76 5.07 17.24 -17.81
C ALA A 76 3.56 17.00 -18.05
N VAL A 77 2.82 18.04 -18.48
CA VAL A 77 1.40 17.88 -18.87
C VAL A 77 1.26 16.97 -20.08
N ILE A 78 2.14 17.08 -21.08
CA ILE A 78 2.16 16.20 -22.26
C ILE A 78 2.44 14.75 -21.84
N GLY A 79 3.46 14.53 -21.01
CA GLY A 79 3.78 13.21 -20.46
C GLY A 79 2.63 12.58 -19.67
N ALA A 80 2.00 13.37 -18.80
CA ALA A 80 0.84 12.95 -18.02
C ALA A 80 -0.34 12.55 -18.93
N ARG A 81 -0.59 13.31 -20.00
CA ARG A 81 -1.65 12.98 -20.97
C ARG A 81 -1.37 11.65 -21.67
N VAL A 82 -0.16 11.46 -22.20
CA VAL A 82 0.23 10.21 -22.87
C VAL A 82 0.12 9.01 -21.93
N ARG A 83 0.55 9.15 -20.66
CA ARG A 83 0.41 8.11 -19.64
C ARG A 83 -1.07 7.77 -19.39
N ASN A 84 -1.91 8.79 -19.23
CA ASN A 84 -3.34 8.60 -18.94
C ASN A 84 -4.06 7.92 -20.11
N ASP A 85 -3.80 8.36 -21.33
CA ASP A 85 -4.38 7.76 -22.54
C ASP A 85 -3.96 6.28 -22.68
N CYS A 86 -2.70 5.95 -22.36
CA CYS A 86 -2.20 4.58 -22.33
C CYS A 86 -2.93 3.71 -21.28
N LEU A 87 -3.06 4.22 -20.05
CA LEU A 87 -3.76 3.52 -18.97
C LEU A 87 -5.23 3.30 -19.29
N GLU A 88 -5.90 4.29 -19.88
CA GLU A 88 -7.27 4.16 -20.34
C GLU A 88 -7.40 3.11 -21.45
N GLY A 89 -6.49 3.09 -22.42
CA GLY A 89 -6.43 2.07 -23.45
C GLY A 89 -6.29 0.66 -22.88
N TYR A 90 -5.37 0.46 -21.93
CA TYR A 90 -5.20 -0.80 -21.23
C TYR A 90 -6.47 -1.24 -20.49
N ARG A 91 -7.12 -0.34 -19.74
CA ARG A 91 -8.39 -0.64 -19.04
C ARG A 91 -9.54 -0.98 -19.98
N ARG A 92 -9.55 -0.43 -21.20
CA ARG A 92 -10.51 -0.78 -22.25
C ARG A 92 -10.19 -2.09 -22.97
N GLY A 93 -9.07 -2.73 -22.64
CA GLY A 93 -8.64 -3.99 -23.26
C GLY A 93 -7.92 -3.84 -24.60
N ALA A 94 -7.46 -2.63 -24.96
CA ALA A 94 -6.76 -2.38 -26.21
C ALA A 94 -5.33 -2.99 -26.26
N GLY A 95 -4.91 -3.69 -25.20
CA GLY A 95 -3.52 -4.10 -25.00
C GLY A 95 -2.61 -2.92 -24.66
N LEU A 96 -1.35 -3.22 -24.35
CA LEU A 96 -0.34 -2.17 -24.22
C LEU A 96 0.12 -1.76 -25.63
N PRO A 97 0.24 -0.45 -25.91
CA PRO A 97 0.85 -0.02 -27.16
C PRO A 97 2.27 -0.59 -27.21
N GLY A 98 2.62 -1.20 -28.36
CA GLY A 98 3.94 -1.78 -28.59
C GLY A 98 5.07 -0.75 -28.49
N PRO A 99 6.33 -1.23 -28.40
CA PRO A 99 7.51 -0.38 -28.39
C PRO A 99 7.59 0.53 -29.62
#